data_AF-K2ASR9-F1
#
_entry.id   AF-K2ASR9-F1
#
_cell.length_a   1.000
_cell.length_b   1.000
_cell.length_c   1.000
_cell.angle_alpha   90.00
_cell.angle_beta   90.00
_cell.angle_gamma   90.00
#
_symmetry.space_group_name_H-M   'P 1'
#
loop_
_entity.id
_entity.type
_entity.pdbx_description
1 polymer ?
#
loop_
_entity_poly.entity_id
_entity_poly.type
_entity_poly.pdbx_seq_one_letter_code
_entity_poly.pdbx_strand_id
1 'polypeptide(L)' 'MRRILRKIACKKFNDLGDISTLADPDVVAKLVEASKKL' A
#
# COMPACT_ATOMS: atom_id res chain seq x y z
N MET A 1 -8.57 0.01 -3.51
CA MET A 1 -7.56 -0.84 -2.82
C MET A 1 -6.88 -1.90 -3.69
N ARG A 2 -7.56 -2.65 -4.59
CA ARG A 2 -6.88 -3.72 -5.38
C ARG A 2 -5.64 -3.25 -6.15
N ARG A 3 -5.65 -2.00 -6.66
CA ARG A 3 -4.49 -1.34 -7.28
C ARG A 3 -3.30 -1.22 -6.33
N ILE A 4 -3.53 -0.69 -5.12
CA ILE A 4 -2.51 -0.48 -4.08
C ILE A 4 -1.93 -1.83 -3.64
N LEU A 5 -2.77 -2.82 -3.36
CA LEU A 5 -2.33 -4.17 -2.99
C LEU A 5 -1.42 -4.80 -4.06
N ARG A 6 -1.76 -4.66 -5.35
CA ARG A 6 -0.88 -5.12 -6.43
C ARG A 6 0.46 -4.40 -6.44
N LYS A 7 0.48 -3.08 -6.26
CA LYS A 7 1.73 -2.31 -6.22
C LYS A 7 2.61 -2.71 -5.03
N ILE A 8 2.01 -2.95 -3.86
CA ILE A 8 2.69 -3.47 -2.66
C ILE A 8 3.28 -4.86 -2.92
N ALA A 9 2.51 -5.77 -3.54
CA ALA A 9 2.96 -7.12 -3.89
C ALA A 9 4.11 -7.09 -4.92
N CYS A 10 4.09 -6.15 -5.86
CA CYS A 10 5.18 -5.94 -6.84
C CYS A 10 6.36 -5.13 -6.28
N LYS A 11 6.44 -4.86 -4.97
CA LYS A 11 7.46 -4.02 -4.31
C LYS A 11 7.59 -2.59 -4.88
N LYS A 12 6.53 -2.06 -5.49
CA LYS A 12 6.45 -0.69 -6.05
C LYS A 12 5.83 0.28 -5.04
N PHE A 13 6.59 0.64 -4.01
CA PHE A 13 6.10 1.49 -2.90
C PHE A 13 6.13 2.99 -3.21
N ASN A 14 6.97 3.43 -4.15
CA ASN A 14 7.15 4.85 -4.45
C ASN A 14 6.03 5.44 -5.34
N ASP A 15 5.12 4.60 -5.81
CA ASP A 15 4.04 5.00 -6.72
C ASP A 15 2.69 4.41 -6.26
N LEU A 16 2.34 4.54 -4.98
CA LEU A 16 1.04 4.06 -4.50
C LEU A 16 -0.11 4.95 -5.02
N GLY A 17 0.21 6.18 -5.44
CA GLY A 17 -0.75 7.21 -5.85
C GLY A 17 -1.53 7.75 -4.66
N ASP A 18 -2.62 8.46 -4.94
CA ASP A 18 -3.44 9.05 -3.89
C ASP A 18 -4.20 7.97 -3.08
N ILE A 19 -4.09 8.08 -1.76
CA ILE A 19 -4.70 7.21 -0.75
C ILE A 19 -5.70 7.97 0.15
N SER A 20 -5.88 9.28 -0.05
CA SER A 20 -6.77 10.13 0.74
C SER A 20 -8.24 9.75 0.64
N THR A 21 -8.62 9.04 -0.43
CA THR A 21 -9.98 8.53 -0.67
C THR A 21 -10.27 7.21 0.06
N LEU A 22 -9.28 6.62 0.73
CA LEU A 22 -9.51 5.45 1.58
C LEU A 22 -10.19 5.87 2.88
N ALA A 23 -11.11 5.05 3.36
CA ALA A 23 -11.73 5.25 4.68
C ALA A 23 -10.69 5.28 5.81
N ASP A 24 -9.58 4.54 5.64
CA ASP A 24 -8.42 4.58 6.52
C ASP A 24 -7.12 4.51 5.67
N PRO A 25 -6.45 5.64 5.43
CA PRO A 25 -5.18 5.69 4.69
C PRO A 25 -4.01 5.01 5.42
N ASP A 26 -4.03 4.96 6.76
CA ASP A 26 -2.92 4.45 7.57
C ASP A 26 -2.71 2.95 7.39
N VAL A 27 -3.76 2.23 6.97
CA VAL A 27 -3.69 0.81 6.59
C VAL A 27 -2.62 0.55 5.52
N VAL A 28 -2.39 1.51 4.62
CA VAL A 28 -1.39 1.35 3.55
C VAL A 28 0.02 1.25 4.14
N ALA A 29 0.35 2.04 5.15
CA ALA A 29 1.65 1.98 5.83
C ALA A 29 1.87 0.61 6.50
N LYS A 30 0.85 0.12 7.22
CA LYS A 30 0.88 -1.21 7.87
C LYS A 30 1.11 -2.34 6.87
N LEU A 31 0.44 -2.28 5.71
CA LEU A 31 0.61 -3.28 4.64
C LEU A 31 1.99 -3.24 4.00
N VAL A 32 2.58 -2.06 3.83
CA VAL A 32 3.94 -1.91 3.30
C VAL A 32 4.96 -2.49 4.28
N GLU A 33 4.84 -2.22 5.58
CA GLU A 33 5.72 -2.79 6.59
C GLU A 33 5.60 -4.32 6.68
N ALA A 34 4.38 -4.85 6.67
CA ALA A 34 4.15 -6.29 6.64
C ALA A 34 4.79 -6.95 5.41
N SER A 35 4.67 -6.32 4.24
CA SER A 35 5.29 -6.79 2.99
C SER A 35 6.82 -6.78 3.03
N LYS A 36 7.45 -5.85 3.76
CA LYS A 36 8.92 -5.81 3.94
C LYS A 36 9.46 -6.88 4.90
N LYS A 37 8.61 -7.44 5.77
CA LYS A 37 8.97 -8.48 6.75
C LYS A 37 8.87 -9.90 6.17
N LEU A 38 8.30 -10.05 4.98
CA LEU A 38 8.19 -11.29 4.20
C LEU A 38 9.40 -11.46 3.28
#